data_AF-A0A661B5B1-F1
#
_entry.id   AF-A0A661B5B1-F1
#
_cell.length_a   1.000
_cell.length_b   1.000
_cell.length_c   1.000
_cell.angle_alpha   90.00
_cell.angle_beta   90.00
_cell.angle_gamma   90.00
#
_symmetry.space_group_name_H-M   'P 1'
#
loop_
_entity.id
_entity.type
_entity.pdbx_description
1 polymer ?
#
loop_
_entity_poly.entity_id
_entity_poly.type
_entity_poly.pdbx_seq_one_letter_code
_entity_poly.pdbx_strand_id
1 'polypeptide(L)'
;MKTPLIFEGDTRYTYSSGVIRGLENFLLTPGDYQKVFDVGDEQLGTVLAEIGYGGGEHNPEHALDIATQQLLELVEKLSRHKQFTDTIRLKYDFKNAQIYLKAHFFDEKISSTLPNGTIEPDSLFAEIENLLNGEIAKLPKPMDEGIEKVNNIISSFNTPVAVDIVMDNVYYRYLHDALPQSEYFIRWFAIVADWINTKSFVRIVRSQLPINLFPEYALDGGDIPLDKFYQSSELDTESIPMLFANTEYGNKFVDIIKHGLDGKLSSLDFFPGTTYATV
;
A
#
# COMPACT_ATOMS: atom_id res chain seq x y z
N MET A 1 15.07 19.83 15.79
CA MET A 1 14.58 19.97 14.41
C MET A 1 15.47 19.13 13.53
N LYS A 2 14.91 18.13 12.82
CA LYS A 2 15.66 17.39 11.78
C LYS A 2 16.07 18.41 10.71
N THR A 3 17.31 18.34 10.22
CA THR A 3 17.87 19.22 9.20
C THR A 3 16.92 19.26 7.99
N PRO A 4 16.63 20.44 7.41
CA PRO A 4 15.84 20.49 6.18
C PRO A 4 16.58 19.69 5.10
N LEU A 5 15.85 18.80 4.43
CA LEU A 5 16.36 18.04 3.29
C LEU A 5 16.76 19.04 2.19
N ILE A 6 18.06 19.16 1.95
CA ILE A 6 18.59 19.96 0.84
C ILE A 6 18.73 19.01 -0.36
N PHE A 7 17.84 19.15 -1.33
CA PHE A 7 17.93 18.40 -2.58
C PHE A 7 19.06 18.99 -3.43
N GLU A 8 20.15 18.25 -3.59
CA GLU A 8 21.05 18.48 -4.72
C GLU A 8 20.32 18.03 -6.00
N GLY A 9 19.87 19.00 -6.79
CA GLY A 9 19.09 18.73 -7.99
C GLY A 9 19.93 18.00 -9.05
N ASP A 10 19.46 16.83 -9.47
CA ASP A 10 19.98 16.19 -10.67
C ASP A 10 19.35 16.84 -11.91
N THR A 11 20.16 17.58 -12.66
CA THR A 11 19.76 18.28 -13.90
C THR A 11 19.08 17.35 -14.93
N ARG A 12 19.33 16.04 -14.85
CA ARG A 12 18.68 15.02 -15.69
C ARG A 12 17.18 14.90 -15.44
N TYR A 13 16.71 15.24 -14.25
CA TYR A 13 15.30 15.19 -13.86
C TYR A 13 14.59 16.54 -14.00
N THR A 14 15.27 17.63 -14.38
CA THR A 14 14.65 18.96 -14.47
C THR A 14 13.41 18.98 -15.38
N TYR A 15 13.47 18.32 -16.53
CA TYR A 15 12.30 18.18 -17.41
C TYR A 15 11.17 17.40 -16.74
N SER A 16 11.46 16.21 -16.22
CA SER A 16 10.47 15.34 -15.55
C SER A 16 9.83 16.06 -14.36
N SER A 17 10.61 16.75 -13.53
CA SER A 17 10.11 17.56 -12.41
C SER A 17 9.23 18.72 -12.88
N GLY A 18 9.54 19.36 -14.01
CA GLY A 18 8.71 20.41 -14.60
C GLY A 18 7.36 19.87 -15.07
N VAL A 19 7.35 18.71 -15.74
CA VAL A 19 6.12 18.03 -16.18
C VAL A 19 5.26 17.66 -14.98
N ILE A 20 5.84 17.02 -13.96
CA ILE A 20 5.10 16.60 -12.75
C ILE A 20 4.52 17.82 -12.02
N ARG A 21 5.29 18.89 -11.83
CA ARG A 21 4.77 20.15 -11.22
C ARG A 21 3.63 20.78 -12.03
N GLY A 22 3.67 20.67 -13.35
CA GLY A 22 2.56 21.10 -14.19
C GLY A 22 1.28 20.31 -13.91
N LEU A 23 1.43 19.00 -13.68
CA LEU A 23 0.33 18.07 -13.41
C LEU A 23 -0.21 18.15 -11.98
N GLU A 24 0.58 18.59 -11.01
CA GLU A 24 0.14 18.79 -9.62
C GLU A 24 -1.09 19.71 -9.51
N ASN A 25 -1.27 20.64 -10.46
CA ASN A 25 -2.44 21.52 -10.51
C ASN A 25 -3.76 20.80 -10.83
N PHE A 26 -3.70 19.55 -11.31
CA PHE A 26 -4.86 18.72 -11.63
C PHE A 26 -5.13 17.66 -10.55
N LEU A 27 -4.40 17.69 -9.43
CA LEU A 27 -4.73 16.84 -8.29
C LEU A 27 -6.07 17.27 -7.69
N LEU A 28 -6.85 16.29 -7.22
CA LEU A 28 -8.11 16.52 -6.55
C LEU A 28 -7.93 17.47 -5.36
N THR A 29 -8.71 18.53 -5.35
CA THR A 29 -8.74 19.49 -4.24
C THR A 29 -9.77 19.07 -3.20
N PRO A 30 -9.73 19.62 -1.97
CA PRO A 30 -10.79 19.39 -0.99
C PRO A 30 -12.20 19.72 -1.52
N GLY A 31 -12.32 20.72 -2.40
CA GLY A 31 -13.60 21.06 -3.04
C GLY A 31 -14.08 19.99 -4.02
N ASP A 32 -13.16 19.29 -4.69
CA ASP A 32 -13.51 18.21 -5.60
C ASP A 32 -13.98 16.96 -4.85
N TYR A 33 -13.34 16.64 -3.71
CA TYR A 33 -13.84 15.59 -2.81
C TYR A 33 -15.25 15.90 -2.30
N GLN A 34 -15.55 17.16 -1.95
CA GLN A 34 -16.89 17.53 -1.51
C GLN A 34 -17.95 17.30 -2.60
N LYS A 35 -17.67 17.68 -3.85
CA LYS A 35 -18.57 17.40 -4.99
C LYS A 35 -18.83 15.91 -5.14
N VAL A 36 -17.80 15.08 -4.99
CA VAL A 36 -17.92 13.62 -5.05
C VAL A 36 -18.79 13.08 -3.91
N PHE A 37 -18.66 13.61 -2.69
CA PHE A 37 -19.50 13.20 -1.56
C PHE A 37 -20.95 13.67 -1.65
N ASP A 38 -21.22 14.77 -2.36
CA ASP A 38 -22.55 15.36 -2.47
C ASP A 38 -23.44 14.67 -3.54
N VAL A 39 -22.87 13.81 -4.37
CA VAL A 39 -23.59 13.11 -5.45
C VAL A 39 -23.84 11.64 -5.15
N GLY A 40 -24.91 11.09 -5.72
CA GLY A 40 -25.19 9.65 -5.69
C GLY A 40 -24.42 8.88 -6.77
N ASP A 41 -24.32 7.57 -6.60
CA ASP A 41 -23.54 6.65 -7.45
C ASP A 41 -23.77 6.83 -8.96
N GLU A 42 -25.03 7.08 -9.38
CA GLU A 42 -25.39 7.28 -10.79
C GLU A 42 -24.75 8.52 -11.43
N GLN A 43 -24.47 9.56 -10.63
CA GLN A 43 -23.91 10.83 -11.11
C GLN A 43 -22.39 10.91 -10.92
N LEU A 44 -21.79 9.93 -10.23
CA LEU A 44 -20.38 9.93 -9.89
C LEU A 44 -19.48 9.98 -11.14
N GLY A 45 -19.82 9.22 -12.19
CA GLY A 45 -19.06 9.20 -13.44
C GLY A 45 -19.05 10.57 -14.14
N THR A 46 -20.19 11.26 -14.15
CA THR A 46 -20.30 12.62 -14.70
C THR A 46 -19.45 13.62 -13.91
N VAL A 47 -19.54 13.58 -12.58
CA VAL A 47 -18.74 14.47 -11.71
C VAL A 47 -17.25 14.23 -11.87
N LEU A 48 -16.82 12.97 -11.95
CA LEU A 48 -15.42 12.63 -12.22
C LEU A 48 -14.96 13.19 -13.58
N ALA A 49 -15.77 13.05 -14.63
CA ALA A 49 -15.46 13.61 -15.94
C ALA A 49 -15.33 15.15 -15.90
N GLU A 50 -16.20 15.84 -15.16
CA GLU A 50 -16.13 17.30 -14.96
C GLU A 50 -14.84 17.74 -14.23
N ILE A 51 -14.34 16.92 -13.31
CA ILE A 51 -13.11 17.17 -12.55
C ILE A 51 -11.85 16.77 -13.35
N GLY A 52 -12.01 16.14 -14.51
CA GLY A 52 -10.91 15.78 -15.43
C GLY A 52 -10.59 14.29 -15.50
N TYR A 53 -11.38 13.45 -14.85
CA TYR A 53 -11.30 11.98 -14.90
C TYR A 53 -12.35 11.43 -15.88
N GLY A 54 -12.13 11.65 -17.18
CA GLY A 54 -13.03 11.20 -18.24
C GLY A 54 -12.79 9.75 -18.71
N GLY A 55 -13.67 9.24 -19.58
CA GLY A 55 -13.52 7.91 -20.20
C GLY A 55 -14.23 6.76 -19.46
N GLY A 56 -14.95 7.06 -18.38
CA GLY A 56 -15.76 6.11 -17.62
C GLY A 56 -17.10 6.72 -17.21
N GLU A 57 -17.80 7.40 -18.12
CA GLU A 57 -19.04 8.15 -17.83
C GLU A 57 -20.12 7.27 -17.18
N HIS A 58 -20.11 5.97 -17.46
CA HIS A 58 -21.03 4.97 -16.88
C HIS A 58 -20.38 4.03 -15.87
N ASN A 59 -19.05 4.13 -15.68
CA ASN A 59 -18.31 3.33 -14.71
C ASN A 59 -17.19 4.19 -14.09
N PRO A 60 -17.46 4.78 -12.90
CA PRO A 60 -16.49 5.59 -12.16
C PRO A 60 -15.15 4.89 -11.92
N GLU A 61 -15.17 3.59 -11.62
CA GLU A 61 -13.95 2.81 -11.38
C GLU A 61 -13.10 2.74 -12.65
N HIS A 62 -13.73 2.56 -13.81
CA HIS A 62 -13.04 2.53 -15.09
C HIS A 62 -12.35 3.87 -15.43
N ALA A 63 -12.98 5.01 -15.09
CA ALA A 63 -12.35 6.32 -15.26
C ALA A 63 -11.08 6.46 -14.42
N LEU A 64 -11.10 5.95 -13.18
CA LEU A 64 -9.95 5.97 -12.28
C LEU A 64 -8.83 5.03 -12.75
N ASP A 65 -9.18 3.87 -13.30
CA ASP A 65 -8.22 2.94 -13.90
C ASP A 65 -7.52 3.57 -15.10
N ILE A 66 -8.25 4.23 -16.00
CA ILE A 66 -7.68 4.94 -17.15
C ILE A 66 -6.70 6.02 -16.67
N ALA A 67 -7.10 6.85 -15.70
CA ALA A 67 -6.24 7.89 -15.16
C ALA A 67 -4.97 7.33 -14.50
N THR A 68 -5.11 6.22 -13.77
CA THR A 68 -3.98 5.51 -13.15
C THR A 68 -3.03 4.96 -14.21
N GLN A 69 -3.56 4.32 -15.26
CA GLN A 69 -2.77 3.79 -16.36
C GLN A 69 -2.00 4.90 -17.07
N GLN A 70 -2.66 6.02 -17.40
CA GLN A 70 -2.02 7.18 -18.03
C GLN A 70 -0.89 7.76 -17.17
N LEU A 71 -1.08 7.81 -15.85
CA LEU A 71 -0.06 8.26 -14.91
C LEU A 71 1.13 7.30 -14.90
N LEU A 72 0.90 5.99 -14.85
CA LEU A 72 1.96 4.98 -14.87
C LEU A 72 2.76 5.02 -16.18
N GLU A 73 2.09 5.14 -17.33
CA GLU A 73 2.74 5.31 -18.63
C GLU A 73 3.57 6.59 -18.70
N LEU A 74 3.07 7.69 -18.12
CA LEU A 74 3.82 8.93 -18.02
C LEU A 74 5.06 8.76 -17.15
N VAL A 75 4.93 8.16 -15.96
CA VAL A 75 6.05 7.91 -15.06
C VAL A 75 7.08 7.01 -15.75
N GLU A 76 6.66 5.99 -16.50
CA GLU A 76 7.55 5.13 -17.27
C GLU A 76 8.31 5.91 -18.36
N LYS A 77 7.64 6.82 -19.07
CA LYS A 77 8.29 7.71 -20.07
C LYS A 77 9.27 8.69 -19.44
N LEU A 78 8.99 9.19 -18.24
CA LEU A 78 9.80 10.20 -17.55
C LEU A 78 10.91 9.61 -16.68
N SER A 79 10.76 8.36 -16.25
CA SER A 79 11.69 7.67 -15.36
C SER A 79 12.93 7.21 -16.11
N ARG A 80 14.09 7.46 -15.50
CA ARG A 80 15.39 6.93 -15.97
C ARG A 80 15.80 5.67 -15.20
N HIS A 81 15.00 5.23 -14.24
CA HIS A 81 15.27 4.07 -13.38
C HIS A 81 14.13 3.07 -13.50
N LYS A 82 14.13 2.29 -14.59
CA LYS A 82 13.07 1.32 -14.89
C LYS A 82 12.86 0.33 -13.74
N GLN A 83 13.92 -0.15 -13.09
CA GLN A 83 13.83 -1.06 -11.95
C GLN A 83 12.96 -0.49 -10.81
N PHE A 84 13.09 0.79 -10.50
CA PHE A 84 12.29 1.44 -9.46
C PHE A 84 10.82 1.58 -9.91
N THR A 85 10.58 2.01 -11.14
CA THR A 85 9.22 2.12 -11.70
C THR A 85 8.52 0.76 -11.78
N ASP A 86 9.22 -0.28 -12.20
CA ASP A 86 8.72 -1.66 -12.24
C ASP A 86 8.35 -2.14 -10.83
N THR A 87 9.16 -1.81 -9.83
CA THR A 87 8.87 -2.17 -8.42
C THR A 87 7.59 -1.51 -7.91
N ILE A 88 7.30 -0.26 -8.32
CA ILE A 88 6.01 0.39 -7.99
C ILE A 88 4.83 -0.35 -8.64
N ARG A 89 4.96 -0.77 -9.90
CA ARG A 89 3.92 -1.54 -10.61
C ARG A 89 3.73 -2.94 -9.99
N LEU A 90 4.81 -3.54 -9.50
CA LEU A 90 4.79 -4.83 -8.84
C LEU A 90 3.84 -4.86 -7.64
N LYS A 91 3.55 -3.69 -7.02
CA LYS A 91 2.52 -3.55 -5.98
C LYS A 91 1.17 -4.14 -6.40
N TYR A 92 0.75 -3.89 -7.64
CA TYR A 92 -0.53 -4.38 -8.15
C TYR A 92 -0.49 -5.89 -8.37
N ASP A 93 0.63 -6.44 -8.84
CA ASP A 93 0.81 -7.89 -8.96
C ASP A 93 0.76 -8.56 -7.58
N PHE A 94 1.44 -8.00 -6.56
CA PHE A 94 1.36 -8.52 -5.18
C PHE A 94 -0.07 -8.47 -4.63
N LYS A 95 -0.84 -7.43 -4.96
CA LYS A 95 -2.23 -7.32 -4.52
C LYS A 95 -3.14 -8.33 -5.23
N ASN A 96 -2.95 -8.53 -6.52
CA ASN A 96 -3.62 -9.59 -7.27
C ASN A 96 -3.24 -10.98 -6.73
N ALA A 97 -1.98 -11.22 -6.40
CA ALA A 97 -1.54 -12.47 -5.77
C ALA A 97 -2.22 -12.70 -4.42
N GLN A 98 -2.34 -11.66 -3.57
CA GLN A 98 -3.08 -11.76 -2.31
C GLN A 98 -4.57 -12.08 -2.53
N ILE A 99 -5.22 -11.45 -3.52
CA ILE A 99 -6.62 -11.74 -3.89
C ILE A 99 -6.75 -13.21 -4.27
N TYR A 100 -5.86 -13.71 -5.13
CA TYR A 100 -5.88 -15.09 -5.58
C TYR A 100 -5.64 -16.09 -4.45
N LEU A 101 -4.61 -15.89 -3.63
CA LEU A 101 -4.28 -16.79 -2.52
C LEU A 101 -5.41 -16.86 -1.51
N LYS A 102 -6.10 -15.74 -1.23
CA LYS A 102 -7.26 -15.73 -0.35
C LYS A 102 -8.43 -16.52 -0.95
N ALA A 103 -8.70 -16.34 -2.23
CA ALA A 103 -9.70 -17.13 -2.94
C ALA A 103 -9.38 -18.62 -2.92
N HIS A 104 -8.11 -18.99 -3.15
CA HIS A 104 -7.65 -20.37 -3.17
C HIS A 104 -7.73 -21.04 -1.78
N PHE A 105 -7.29 -20.37 -0.70
CA PHE A 105 -7.25 -20.99 0.63
C PHE A 105 -8.55 -20.88 1.43
N PHE A 106 -9.43 -19.93 1.11
CA PHE A 106 -10.64 -19.64 1.90
C PHE A 106 -11.94 -19.74 1.08
N ASP A 107 -11.90 -20.32 -0.11
CA ASP A 107 -13.03 -20.48 -1.03
C ASP A 107 -13.77 -19.16 -1.31
N GLU A 108 -13.05 -18.03 -1.29
CA GLU A 108 -13.59 -16.72 -1.64
C GLU A 108 -13.70 -16.56 -3.17
N LYS A 109 -14.72 -15.82 -3.64
CA LYS A 109 -14.83 -15.49 -5.07
C LYS A 109 -13.96 -14.28 -5.38
N ILE A 110 -13.15 -14.38 -6.43
CA ILE A 110 -12.45 -13.23 -7.01
C ILE A 110 -13.49 -12.34 -7.67
N SER A 111 -13.76 -11.18 -7.07
CA SER A 111 -14.73 -10.20 -7.58
C SER A 111 -14.12 -9.22 -8.58
N SER A 112 -12.85 -8.88 -8.39
CA SER A 112 -12.13 -7.89 -9.20
C SER A 112 -10.64 -8.13 -9.16
N THR A 113 -9.95 -7.63 -10.18
CA THR A 113 -8.49 -7.64 -10.31
C THR A 113 -8.00 -6.23 -10.58
N LEU A 114 -6.71 -5.97 -10.34
CA LEU A 114 -6.09 -4.69 -10.59
C LEU A 114 -5.33 -4.72 -11.93
N PRO A 115 -5.64 -3.86 -12.91
CA PRO A 115 -5.12 -3.95 -14.28
C PRO A 115 -3.72 -3.34 -14.47
N ASN A 116 -3.12 -2.77 -13.42
CA ASN A 116 -1.91 -1.93 -13.52
C ASN A 116 -0.59 -2.65 -13.16
N GLY A 117 -0.66 -3.98 -13.02
CA GLY A 117 0.47 -4.86 -12.72
C GLY A 117 1.49 -4.94 -13.85
N THR A 118 2.60 -5.65 -13.60
CA THR A 118 3.59 -6.00 -14.63
C THR A 118 3.22 -7.29 -15.37
N ILE A 119 2.30 -8.07 -14.81
CA ILE A 119 1.78 -9.33 -15.38
C ILE A 119 0.25 -9.20 -15.48
N GLU A 120 -0.33 -9.65 -16.59
CA GLU A 120 -1.78 -9.72 -16.74
C GLU A 120 -2.39 -10.64 -15.65
N PRO A 121 -3.50 -10.24 -14.98
CA PRO A 121 -4.02 -10.95 -13.82
C PRO A 121 -4.27 -12.45 -14.04
N ASP A 122 -4.87 -12.83 -15.17
CA ASP A 122 -5.16 -14.24 -15.47
C ASP A 122 -3.88 -15.07 -15.66
N SER A 123 -2.85 -14.45 -16.26
CA SER A 123 -1.54 -15.10 -16.42
C SER A 123 -0.85 -15.24 -15.06
N LEU A 124 -0.92 -14.20 -14.22
CA LEU A 124 -0.39 -14.24 -12.87
C LEU A 124 -1.04 -15.37 -12.05
N PHE A 125 -2.36 -15.51 -12.11
CA PHE A 125 -3.09 -16.55 -11.39
C PHE A 125 -2.71 -17.95 -11.84
N ALA A 126 -2.54 -18.18 -13.15
CA ALA A 126 -2.06 -19.45 -13.67
C ALA A 126 -0.64 -19.79 -13.16
N GLU A 127 0.26 -18.81 -13.11
CA GLU A 127 1.62 -19.02 -12.60
C GLU A 127 1.64 -19.28 -11.08
N ILE A 128 0.75 -18.65 -10.31
CA ILE A 128 0.60 -18.95 -8.87
C ILE A 128 0.07 -20.38 -8.67
N GLU A 129 -0.93 -20.79 -9.46
CA GLU A 129 -1.46 -22.16 -9.40
C GLU A 129 -0.40 -23.21 -9.75
N ASN A 130 0.43 -22.95 -10.77
CA ASN A 130 1.58 -23.81 -11.10
C ASN A 130 2.51 -23.96 -9.90
N LEU A 131 2.86 -22.85 -9.23
CA LEU A 131 3.72 -22.86 -8.06
C LEU A 131 3.13 -23.69 -6.91
N LEU A 132 1.85 -23.49 -6.59
CA LEU A 132 1.16 -24.21 -5.52
C LEU A 132 1.09 -25.73 -5.79
N ASN A 133 1.02 -26.12 -7.07
CA ASN A 133 1.05 -27.52 -7.49
C ASN A 133 2.48 -28.11 -7.59
N GLY A 134 3.52 -27.32 -7.28
CA GLY A 134 4.92 -27.75 -7.33
C GLY A 134 5.50 -27.81 -8.75
N GLU A 135 4.87 -27.10 -9.69
CA GLU A 135 5.32 -26.97 -11.08
C GLU A 135 6.24 -25.74 -11.26
N ILE A 136 6.84 -25.61 -12.44
CA ILE A 136 7.71 -24.46 -12.76
C ILE A 136 6.83 -23.23 -13.00
N ALA A 137 6.91 -22.26 -12.09
CA ALA A 137 6.25 -20.96 -12.22
C ALA A 137 7.23 -19.87 -12.70
N LYS A 138 6.71 -18.91 -13.47
CA LYS A 138 7.45 -17.73 -13.94
C LYS A 138 7.02 -16.48 -13.17
N LEU A 139 7.26 -16.50 -11.87
CA LEU A 139 6.96 -15.38 -10.99
C LEU A 139 8.22 -14.58 -10.68
N PRO A 140 8.10 -13.27 -10.36
CA PRO A 140 9.18 -12.52 -9.75
C PRO A 140 9.64 -13.23 -8.48
N LYS A 141 10.95 -13.44 -8.34
CA LYS A 141 11.56 -14.12 -7.17
C LYS A 141 11.00 -13.69 -5.80
N PRO A 142 10.84 -12.39 -5.47
CA PRO A 142 10.28 -12.02 -4.17
C PRO A 142 8.83 -12.53 -3.99
N MET A 143 8.04 -12.58 -5.06
CA MET A 143 6.66 -13.06 -4.99
C MET A 143 6.61 -14.57 -4.77
N ASP A 144 7.45 -15.32 -5.48
CA ASP A 144 7.61 -16.77 -5.32
C ASP A 144 7.93 -17.13 -3.85
N GLU A 145 8.98 -16.52 -3.29
CA GLU A 145 9.36 -16.69 -1.87
C GLU A 145 8.23 -16.29 -0.91
N GLY A 146 7.43 -15.28 -1.26
CA GLY A 146 6.28 -14.85 -0.49
C GLY A 146 5.15 -15.88 -0.48
N ILE A 147 4.83 -16.46 -1.65
CA ILE A 147 3.79 -17.48 -1.79
C ILE A 147 4.18 -18.75 -1.02
N GLU A 148 5.45 -19.18 -1.11
CA GLU A 148 5.94 -20.32 -0.32
C GLU A 148 5.79 -20.07 1.19
N LYS A 149 6.15 -18.87 1.66
CA LYS A 149 5.96 -18.49 3.07
C LYS A 149 4.49 -18.53 3.47
N VAL A 150 3.58 -18.01 2.64
CA VAL A 150 2.13 -18.10 2.88
C VAL A 150 1.73 -19.57 3.00
N ASN A 151 2.11 -20.42 2.06
CA ASN A 151 1.75 -21.84 2.06
C ASN A 151 2.21 -22.56 3.35
N ASN A 152 3.38 -22.21 3.87
CA ASN A 152 3.90 -22.77 5.11
C ASN A 152 3.11 -22.33 6.36
N ILE A 153 2.68 -21.07 6.43
CA ILE A 153 2.05 -20.53 7.65
C ILE A 153 0.51 -20.65 7.64
N ILE A 154 -0.11 -20.80 6.47
CA ILE A 154 -1.57 -20.74 6.34
C ILE A 154 -2.26 -21.87 7.09
N SER A 155 -1.61 -23.04 7.16
CA SER A 155 -2.06 -24.20 7.93
C SER A 155 -2.12 -23.95 9.44
N SER A 156 -1.27 -23.06 9.96
CA SER A 156 -1.15 -22.78 11.40
C SER A 156 -2.09 -21.66 11.85
N PHE A 157 -2.33 -20.66 10.99
CA PHE A 157 -3.12 -19.47 11.36
C PHE A 157 -4.54 -19.46 10.78
N ASN A 158 -4.77 -20.16 9.67
CA ASN A 158 -6.07 -20.33 9.00
C ASN A 158 -6.90 -19.02 8.92
N THR A 159 -6.29 -17.93 8.47
CA THR A 159 -6.96 -16.64 8.30
C THR A 159 -6.48 -15.89 7.05
N PRO A 160 -7.36 -15.23 6.27
CA PRO A 160 -6.97 -14.41 5.11
C PRO A 160 -5.97 -13.32 5.46
N VAL A 161 -5.96 -12.86 6.72
CA VAL A 161 -5.06 -11.83 7.21
C VAL A 161 -3.60 -12.28 7.22
N ALA A 162 -3.34 -13.58 7.37
CA ALA A 162 -1.97 -14.11 7.30
C ALA A 162 -1.36 -13.91 5.90
N VAL A 163 -2.17 -14.07 4.84
CA VAL A 163 -1.77 -13.80 3.44
C VAL A 163 -1.39 -12.32 3.29
N ASP A 164 -2.18 -11.41 3.84
CA ASP A 164 -1.91 -9.97 3.76
C ASP A 164 -0.58 -9.61 4.42
N ILE A 165 -0.39 -10.06 5.66
CA ILE A 165 0.79 -9.75 6.48
C ILE A 165 2.07 -10.21 5.79
N VAL A 166 2.12 -11.46 5.30
CA VAL A 166 3.31 -12.01 4.63
C VAL A 166 3.59 -11.30 3.32
N MET A 167 2.60 -11.20 2.45
CA MET A 167 2.82 -10.66 1.10
C MET A 167 3.09 -9.16 1.12
N ASP A 168 2.43 -8.40 2.01
CA ASP A 168 2.75 -6.97 2.21
C ASP A 168 4.19 -6.84 2.73
N ASN A 169 4.61 -7.63 3.74
CA ASN A 169 5.99 -7.58 4.27
C ASN A 169 7.03 -7.84 3.16
N VAL A 170 6.83 -8.89 2.38
CA VAL A 170 7.75 -9.27 1.29
C VAL A 170 7.83 -8.18 0.23
N TYR A 171 6.69 -7.63 -0.20
CA TYR A 171 6.65 -6.53 -1.16
C TYR A 171 7.40 -5.30 -0.64
N TYR A 172 7.14 -4.86 0.59
CA TYR A 172 7.75 -3.64 1.11
C TYR A 172 9.23 -3.80 1.45
N ARG A 173 9.70 -5.00 1.84
CA ARG A 173 11.14 -5.30 1.93
C ARG A 173 11.80 -5.21 0.55
N TYR A 174 11.19 -5.82 -0.47
CA TYR A 174 11.70 -5.72 -1.84
C TYR A 174 11.71 -4.28 -2.37
N LEU A 175 10.66 -3.50 -2.05
CA LEU A 175 10.59 -2.08 -2.37
C LEU A 175 11.75 -1.32 -1.74
N HIS A 176 12.00 -1.53 -0.43
CA HIS A 176 13.08 -0.88 0.30
C HIS A 176 14.44 -1.11 -0.37
N ASP A 177 14.73 -2.35 -0.74
CA ASP A 177 15.99 -2.73 -1.38
C ASP A 177 16.15 -2.11 -2.78
N ALA A 178 15.05 -1.83 -3.46
CA ALA A 178 15.03 -1.16 -4.75
C ALA A 178 15.12 0.38 -4.66
N LEU A 179 14.97 0.98 -3.48
CA LEU A 179 15.02 2.43 -3.32
C LEU A 179 16.45 2.97 -3.44
N PRO A 180 16.63 4.15 -4.09
CA PRO A 180 17.90 4.86 -4.04
C PRO A 180 18.29 5.20 -2.60
N GLN A 181 19.58 5.06 -2.29
CA GLN A 181 20.12 5.41 -0.97
C GLN A 181 20.34 6.93 -0.88
N SER A 182 19.25 7.66 -0.60
CA SER A 182 19.26 9.09 -0.33
C SER A 182 18.45 9.42 0.92
N GLU A 183 18.77 10.52 1.59
CA GLU A 183 18.04 10.95 2.80
C GLU A 183 16.53 11.08 2.56
N TYR A 184 16.13 11.51 1.36
CA TYR A 184 14.72 11.59 0.98
C TYR A 184 14.04 10.22 0.99
N PHE A 185 14.61 9.22 0.32
CA PHE A 185 14.00 7.89 0.24
C PHE A 185 14.09 7.15 1.57
N ILE A 186 15.18 7.33 2.32
CA ILE A 186 15.31 6.79 3.68
C ILE A 186 14.20 7.35 4.56
N ARG A 187 13.99 8.68 4.54
CA ARG A 187 12.94 9.31 5.34
C ARG A 187 11.54 8.93 4.87
N TRP A 188 11.32 8.89 3.56
CA TRP A 188 10.05 8.46 2.98
C TRP A 188 9.73 7.02 3.37
N PHE A 189 10.71 6.11 3.27
CA PHE A 189 10.52 4.72 3.62
C PHE A 189 10.32 4.52 5.13
N ALA A 190 10.97 5.31 5.99
CA ALA A 190 10.71 5.25 7.43
C ALA A 190 9.23 5.47 7.76
N ILE A 191 8.61 6.46 7.11
CA ILE A 191 7.17 6.74 7.24
C ILE A 191 6.31 5.58 6.69
N VAL A 192 6.71 5.01 5.54
CA VAL A 192 6.04 3.84 4.95
C VAL A 192 6.14 2.63 5.89
N ALA A 193 7.32 2.35 6.43
CA ALA A 193 7.58 1.24 7.33
C ALA A 193 6.75 1.36 8.61
N ASP A 194 6.72 2.53 9.24
CA ASP A 194 5.88 2.79 10.42
C ASP A 194 4.40 2.50 10.12
N TRP A 195 3.92 2.96 8.97
CA TRP A 195 2.53 2.75 8.57
C TRP A 195 2.21 1.28 8.35
N ILE A 196 3.04 0.57 7.58
CA ILE A 196 2.81 -0.85 7.29
C ILE A 196 2.95 -1.69 8.54
N ASN A 197 3.90 -1.38 9.42
CA ASN A 197 4.04 -2.00 10.73
C ASN A 197 2.77 -1.80 11.57
N THR A 198 2.24 -0.57 11.62
CA THR A 198 0.99 -0.31 12.33
C THR A 198 -0.20 -1.05 11.73
N LYS A 199 -0.33 -1.12 10.40
CA LYS A 199 -1.40 -1.93 9.78
C LYS A 199 -1.27 -3.40 10.13
N SER A 200 -0.07 -3.98 9.98
CA SER A 200 0.21 -5.39 10.29
C SER A 200 -0.08 -5.67 11.76
N PHE A 201 0.35 -4.80 12.65
CA PHE A 201 0.05 -4.88 14.07
C PHE A 201 -1.44 -4.88 14.37
N VAL A 202 -2.20 -3.89 13.86
CA VAL A 202 -3.65 -3.83 14.11
C VAL A 202 -4.35 -5.06 13.51
N ARG A 203 -3.93 -5.52 12.33
CA ARG A 203 -4.43 -6.76 11.71
C ARG A 203 -4.20 -7.98 12.60
N ILE A 204 -2.99 -8.14 13.15
CA ILE A 204 -2.64 -9.24 14.07
C ILE A 204 -3.53 -9.21 15.31
N VAL A 205 -3.61 -8.07 16.00
CA VAL A 205 -4.42 -7.91 17.22
C VAL A 205 -5.88 -8.23 16.96
N ARG A 206 -6.44 -7.71 15.86
CA ARG A 206 -7.86 -7.91 15.53
C ARG A 206 -8.21 -9.31 15.08
N SER A 207 -7.29 -9.97 14.41
CA SER A 207 -7.46 -11.36 13.99
C SER A 207 -7.14 -12.35 15.11
N GLN A 208 -6.89 -11.86 16.34
CA GLN A 208 -6.52 -12.67 17.50
C GLN A 208 -5.32 -13.57 17.22
N LEU A 209 -4.43 -13.11 16.33
CA LEU A 209 -3.20 -13.80 16.01
C LEU A 209 -2.18 -13.56 17.14
N PRO A 210 -1.32 -14.54 17.44
CA PRO A 210 -0.25 -14.37 18.41
C PRO A 210 0.63 -13.14 18.07
N ILE A 211 0.75 -12.20 19.01
CA ILE A 211 1.52 -10.96 18.81
C ILE A 211 3.01 -11.21 18.58
N ASN A 212 3.53 -12.36 19.03
CA ASN A 212 4.90 -12.79 18.77
C ASN A 212 5.19 -13.08 17.28
N LEU A 213 4.19 -13.05 16.40
CA LEU A 213 4.36 -13.10 14.93
C LEU A 213 4.72 -11.74 14.34
N PHE A 214 4.29 -10.66 14.96
CA PHE A 214 4.57 -9.30 14.49
C PHE A 214 6.05 -9.06 14.11
N PRO A 215 7.06 -9.54 14.87
CA PRO A 215 8.47 -9.26 14.60
C PRO A 215 8.97 -9.85 13.30
N GLU A 216 8.48 -11.03 12.96
CA GLU A 216 8.83 -11.72 11.72
C GLU A 216 8.35 -10.93 10.50
N TYR A 217 7.21 -10.24 10.66
CA TYR A 217 6.54 -9.50 9.60
C TYR A 217 6.60 -7.98 9.76
N ALA A 218 7.38 -7.49 10.71
CA ALA A 218 7.71 -6.09 10.82
C ALA A 218 8.75 -5.72 9.74
N LEU A 219 8.63 -4.50 9.25
CA LEU A 219 9.61 -3.84 8.40
C LEU A 219 10.61 -3.11 9.28
N ASP A 220 11.88 -3.20 8.91
CA ASP A 220 12.96 -2.41 9.47
C ASP A 220 12.95 -0.98 8.89
N GLY A 221 13.67 -0.06 9.52
CA GLY A 221 13.88 1.31 9.01
C GLY A 221 12.80 2.34 9.36
N GLY A 222 11.75 1.95 10.08
CA GLY A 222 10.76 2.88 10.66
C GLY A 222 11.30 3.72 11.82
N ASP A 223 10.65 4.85 12.12
CA ASP A 223 10.97 5.70 13.26
C ASP A 223 10.28 5.22 14.56
N ILE A 224 9.22 4.40 14.47
CA ILE A 224 8.57 3.78 15.64
C ILE A 224 9.36 2.54 16.07
N PRO A 225 9.94 2.54 17.28
CA PRO A 225 10.65 1.37 17.80
C PRO A 225 9.74 0.14 17.88
N LEU A 226 10.24 -1.02 17.42
CA LEU A 226 9.45 -2.26 17.38
C LEU A 226 8.96 -2.68 18.77
N ASP A 227 9.75 -2.42 19.83
CA ASP A 227 9.41 -2.69 21.24
C ASP A 227 8.08 -2.06 21.67
N LYS A 228 7.70 -0.91 21.11
CA LYS A 228 6.38 -0.30 21.38
C LYS A 228 5.22 -1.19 20.94
N PHE A 229 5.36 -1.90 19.83
CA PHE A 229 4.33 -2.83 19.36
C PHE A 229 4.26 -4.08 20.23
N TYR A 230 5.40 -4.58 20.72
CA TYR A 230 5.40 -5.71 21.65
C TYR A 230 4.80 -5.39 23.01
N GLN A 231 5.04 -4.18 23.53
CA GLN A 231 4.49 -3.73 24.81
C GLN A 231 2.96 -3.79 24.83
N SER A 232 2.29 -3.82 23.67
CA SER A 232 0.86 -3.99 23.59
C SER A 232 0.36 -5.36 24.08
N SER A 233 1.22 -6.39 24.14
CA SER A 233 0.82 -7.73 24.60
C SER A 233 0.35 -7.74 26.06
N GLU A 234 0.84 -6.79 26.84
CA GLU A 234 0.57 -6.64 28.27
C GLU A 234 -0.57 -5.65 28.56
N LEU A 235 -1.18 -5.07 27.52
CA LEU A 235 -2.21 -4.05 27.64
C LEU A 235 -3.58 -4.56 27.16
N ASP A 236 -4.63 -3.98 27.71
CA ASP A 236 -5.96 -4.08 27.12
C ASP A 236 -6.03 -3.27 25.80
N THR A 237 -6.91 -3.70 24.89
CA THR A 237 -7.09 -3.09 23.57
C THR A 237 -7.37 -1.59 23.61
N GLU A 238 -8.07 -1.09 24.64
CA GLU A 238 -8.42 0.33 24.77
C GLU A 238 -7.20 1.19 25.12
N SER A 239 -6.22 0.61 25.82
CA SER A 239 -4.97 1.26 26.22
C SER A 239 -3.90 1.25 25.11
N ILE A 240 -3.96 0.32 24.16
CA ILE A 240 -2.97 0.18 23.06
C ILE A 240 -2.73 1.49 22.29
N PRO A 241 -3.74 2.25 21.84
CA PRO A 241 -3.51 3.47 21.07
C PRO A 241 -2.61 4.50 21.77
N MET A 242 -2.67 4.58 23.10
CA MET A 242 -1.92 5.58 23.88
C MET A 242 -0.40 5.34 23.86
N LEU A 243 0.06 4.11 23.58
CA LEU A 243 1.49 3.80 23.40
C LEU A 243 2.13 4.63 22.27
N PHE A 244 1.32 5.04 21.31
CA PHE A 244 1.76 5.74 20.11
C PHE A 244 1.57 7.25 20.17
N ALA A 245 1.06 7.80 21.28
CA ALA A 245 0.83 9.24 21.45
C ALA A 245 2.13 10.06 21.35
N ASN A 246 3.24 9.52 21.84
CA ASN A 246 4.56 10.16 21.81
C ASN A 246 5.37 9.78 20.56
N THR A 247 4.71 9.50 19.44
CA THR A 247 5.37 9.36 18.12
C THR A 247 5.37 10.71 17.41
N GLU A 248 6.12 10.83 16.32
CA GLU A 248 6.11 12.05 15.50
C GLU A 248 4.76 12.35 14.84
N TYR A 249 3.87 11.35 14.76
CA TYR A 249 2.53 11.47 14.20
C TYR A 249 1.51 12.07 15.20
N GLY A 250 1.84 12.08 16.49
CA GLY A 250 1.03 12.67 17.56
C GLY A 250 -0.38 12.06 17.70
N ASN A 251 -1.32 12.86 18.20
CA ASN A 251 -2.67 12.39 18.57
C ASN A 251 -3.49 11.84 17.39
N LYS A 252 -3.27 12.33 16.17
CA LYS A 252 -3.95 11.80 14.98
C LYS A 252 -3.71 10.31 14.82
N PHE A 253 -2.52 9.84 15.17
CA PHE A 253 -2.15 8.44 15.05
C PHE A 253 -2.81 7.55 16.10
N VAL A 254 -3.00 8.09 17.31
CA VAL A 254 -3.80 7.45 18.36
C VAL A 254 -5.22 7.21 17.87
N ASP A 255 -5.83 8.23 17.25
CA ASP A 255 -7.20 8.12 16.72
C ASP A 255 -7.30 7.04 15.62
N ILE A 256 -6.31 6.96 14.73
CA ILE A 256 -6.28 5.91 13.68
C ILE A 256 -6.17 4.52 14.28
N ILE A 257 -5.26 4.30 15.23
CA ILE A 257 -5.08 2.98 15.84
C ILE A 257 -6.36 2.58 16.58
N LYS A 258 -6.96 3.53 17.30
CA LYS A 258 -8.25 3.34 17.95
C LYS A 258 -9.35 2.96 16.95
N HIS A 259 -9.53 3.75 15.88
CA HIS A 259 -10.50 3.43 14.82
C HIS A 259 -10.19 2.13 14.08
N GLY A 260 -8.91 1.79 13.97
CA GLY A 260 -8.42 0.56 13.39
C GLY A 260 -8.83 -0.65 14.22
N LEU A 261 -8.69 -0.56 15.55
CA LEU A 261 -9.06 -1.58 16.53
C LEU A 261 -10.59 -1.68 16.70
N ASP A 262 -11.30 -0.55 16.72
CA ASP A 262 -12.76 -0.46 16.97
C ASP A 262 -13.62 -0.68 15.70
N GLY A 263 -13.11 -0.35 14.50
CA GLY A 263 -13.89 -0.21 13.26
C GLY A 263 -13.85 -1.40 12.29
N LYS A 264 -14.10 -1.20 10.99
CA LYS A 264 -13.78 -2.19 9.93
C LYS A 264 -12.32 -2.02 9.51
N LEU A 265 -11.59 -3.11 9.26
CA LEU A 265 -10.15 -3.09 8.87
C LEU A 265 -9.84 -2.14 7.69
N SER A 266 -10.83 -1.86 6.83
CA SER A 266 -10.73 -0.88 5.74
C SER A 266 -10.45 0.56 6.21
N SER A 267 -10.68 0.90 7.48
CA SER A 267 -10.30 2.20 8.05
C SER A 267 -8.77 2.38 8.11
N LEU A 268 -7.99 1.30 8.10
CA LEU A 268 -6.52 1.30 8.09
C LEU A 268 -5.92 1.54 6.70
N ASP A 269 -6.73 1.57 5.64
CA ASP A 269 -6.22 1.82 4.29
C ASP A 269 -6.09 3.31 3.95
N PHE A 270 -6.62 4.20 4.80
CA PHE A 270 -6.45 5.64 4.71
C PHE A 270 -5.23 6.10 5.49
N PHE A 271 -4.18 6.55 4.79
CA PHE A 271 -3.02 7.22 5.38
C PHE A 271 -3.35 8.72 5.59
N PRO A 272 -3.31 9.28 6.81
CA PRO A 272 -3.47 10.72 6.98
C PRO A 272 -2.11 11.41 6.97
N GLY A 273 -1.79 12.10 5.87
CA GLY A 273 -0.46 12.72 5.77
C GLY A 273 -0.08 13.52 4.53
N THR A 274 -1.01 14.09 3.77
CA THR A 274 -0.74 15.28 2.94
C THR A 274 -1.78 16.34 3.25
N THR A 275 -1.74 16.83 4.48
CA THR A 275 -2.24 18.19 4.74
C THR A 275 -1.24 19.10 4.04
N TYR A 276 -1.57 19.56 2.83
CA TYR A 276 -0.88 20.69 2.23
C TYR A 276 -0.92 21.81 3.28
N ALA A 277 0.25 22.18 3.77
CA ALA A 277 0.39 23.35 4.60
C ALA A 277 -0.16 24.52 3.78
N THR A 278 -1.21 25.13 4.29
CA THR A 278 -1.70 26.43 3.86
C THR A 278 -0.55 27.43 3.93
N VAL A 279 -0.07 27.86 2.77
CA VAL A 279 0.37 29.24 2.49
C VAL A 279 -0.18 29.62 1.12
#